data_AF-D5RUC7-F1
#
_entry.id   AF-D5RUC7-F1
#
_cell.length_a   1.000
_cell.length_b   1.000
_cell.length_c   1.000
_cell.angle_alpha   90.00
_cell.angle_beta   90.00
_cell.angle_gamma   90.00
#
_symmetry.space_group_name_H-M   'P 1'
#
loop_
_entity.id
_entity.type
_entity.pdbx_description
1 polymer ?
#
loop_
_entity_poly.entity_id
_entity_poly.type
_entity_poly.pdbx_seq_one_letter_code
_entity_poly.pdbx_strand_id
1 'polypeptide(L)'
;DATAADLPPRFAQPATLIMGEADPAVPEAAVKALRARFRGAGLVMLPCQHIPNYEEPAALAQAMLAHLDAQAEAPANLLRAGQEVRKAVLGEAHVARASAAATALDRPFQDYITRNVWGQIWTRPGLPRHTRSLLTLAMMAALARHEEFVLHVKATRQTGVTPEELSEVLLQVGAYAGVPVANHALKLAKQAFQEMEAAEG
;
A
#
# COMPACT_ATOMS: atom_id res chain seq x y z
N ASP A 1 -37.79 12.96 -3.95
CA ASP A 1 -36.99 13.93 -3.17
C ASP A 1 -36.40 13.26 -1.96
N ALA A 2 -35.07 13.10 -1.92
CA ALA A 2 -34.39 12.62 -0.71
C ALA A 2 -34.28 13.80 0.27
N THR A 3 -34.77 13.62 1.49
CA THR A 3 -34.66 14.61 2.55
C THR A 3 -33.39 14.37 3.38
N ALA A 4 -32.92 15.37 4.13
CA ALA A 4 -31.77 15.22 5.03
C ALA A 4 -31.98 14.17 6.15
N ALA A 5 -33.23 13.71 6.35
CA ALA A 5 -33.61 12.62 7.25
C ALA A 5 -33.31 11.22 6.66
N ASP A 6 -33.24 11.11 5.34
CA ASP A 6 -33.02 9.84 4.62
C ASP A 6 -31.53 9.49 4.48
N LEU A 7 -30.64 10.40 4.87
CA LEU A 7 -29.19 10.21 4.81
C LEU A 7 -28.65 9.59 6.11
N PRO A 8 -27.64 8.70 6.02
CA PRO A 8 -26.99 8.13 7.20
C PRO A 8 -26.51 9.22 8.18
N PRO A 9 -26.45 8.91 9.49
CA PRO A 9 -26.19 9.92 10.52
C PRO A 9 -24.80 10.55 10.40
N ARG A 10 -23.81 9.79 9.92
CA ARG A 10 -22.44 10.26 9.63
C ARG A 10 -21.83 9.54 8.44
N PHE A 11 -21.05 10.26 7.66
CA PHE A 11 -20.21 9.71 6.60
C PHE A 11 -18.79 9.48 7.12
N ALA A 12 -18.21 8.35 6.76
CA ALA A 12 -16.84 7.96 7.16
C ALA A 12 -15.78 8.42 6.16
N GLN A 13 -16.20 8.71 4.92
CA GLN A 13 -15.32 9.13 3.85
C GLN A 13 -14.86 10.57 4.06
N PRO A 14 -13.59 10.88 3.75
CA PRO A 14 -13.11 12.24 3.63
C PRO A 14 -13.96 13.02 2.61
N ALA A 15 -14.28 14.28 2.93
CA ALA A 15 -15.07 15.14 2.05
C ALA A 15 -14.59 16.58 2.11
N THR A 16 -14.71 17.29 0.99
CA THR A 16 -14.53 18.73 0.91
C THR A 16 -15.79 19.31 0.29
N LEU A 17 -16.47 20.20 1.02
CA LEU A 17 -17.62 20.94 0.50
C LEU A 17 -17.10 22.20 -0.18
N ILE A 18 -17.65 22.55 -1.33
CA ILE A 18 -17.27 23.71 -2.13
C ILE A 18 -18.54 24.52 -2.41
N MET A 19 -18.53 25.82 -2.11
CA MET A 19 -19.67 26.70 -2.37
C MET A 19 -19.22 28.09 -2.82
N GLY A 20 -20.08 28.79 -3.54
CA GLY A 20 -19.87 30.21 -3.85
C GLY A 20 -20.22 31.11 -2.66
N GLU A 21 -19.36 32.09 -2.37
CA GLU A 21 -19.54 33.08 -1.29
C GLU A 21 -20.80 33.93 -1.46
N ALA A 22 -21.25 34.11 -2.71
CA ALA A 22 -22.38 34.95 -3.06
C ALA A 22 -23.61 34.14 -3.51
N ASP A 23 -23.72 32.85 -3.19
CA ASP A 23 -24.86 32.01 -3.56
C ASP A 23 -26.11 32.33 -2.71
N PRO A 24 -27.17 32.94 -3.27
CA PRO A 24 -28.39 33.22 -2.51
C PRO A 24 -29.27 31.98 -2.31
N ALA A 25 -29.10 30.94 -3.13
CA ALA A 25 -29.89 29.72 -3.08
C ALA A 25 -29.38 28.73 -2.03
N VAL A 26 -28.08 28.80 -1.71
CA VAL A 26 -27.44 27.91 -0.73
C VAL A 26 -26.84 28.73 0.41
N PRO A 27 -27.52 28.86 1.56
CA PRO A 27 -26.97 29.57 2.72
C PRO A 27 -25.76 28.86 3.33
N GLU A 28 -24.74 29.61 3.76
CA GLU A 28 -23.54 29.07 4.40
C GLU A 28 -23.87 28.17 5.61
N ALA A 29 -24.92 28.53 6.37
CA ALA A 29 -25.41 27.73 7.50
C ALA A 29 -25.82 26.31 7.10
N ALA A 30 -26.44 26.14 5.93
CA ALA A 30 -26.84 24.83 5.42
C ALA A 30 -25.62 23.98 5.05
N VAL A 31 -24.60 24.59 4.43
CA VAL A 31 -23.34 23.90 4.08
C VAL A 31 -22.56 23.52 5.33
N LYS A 32 -22.50 24.39 6.35
CA LYS A 32 -21.89 24.06 7.66
C LYS A 32 -22.62 22.91 8.36
N ALA A 33 -23.96 22.88 8.30
CA ALA A 33 -24.74 21.77 8.84
C ALA A 33 -24.46 20.45 8.11
N LEU A 34 -24.33 20.48 6.78
CA LEU A 34 -23.95 19.31 5.99
C LEU A 34 -22.51 18.86 6.30
N ARG A 35 -21.56 19.79 6.40
CA ARG A 35 -20.16 19.52 6.78
C ARG A 35 -20.06 18.78 8.11
N ALA A 36 -20.88 19.14 9.09
CA ALA A 36 -20.90 18.50 10.41
C ALA A 36 -21.28 17.00 10.37
N ARG A 37 -21.85 16.51 9.26
CA ARG A 37 -22.16 15.10 9.04
C ARG A 37 -20.95 14.27 8.57
N PHE A 38 -19.85 14.92 8.18
CA PHE A 38 -18.59 14.28 7.77
C PHE A 38 -17.52 14.47 8.84
N ARG A 39 -16.75 13.43 9.15
CA ARG A 39 -15.65 13.53 10.11
C ARG A 39 -14.47 14.30 9.48
N GLY A 40 -14.22 15.51 9.96
CA GLY A 40 -13.05 16.30 9.55
C GLY A 40 -13.14 16.89 8.14
N ALA A 41 -14.35 17.04 7.58
CA ALA A 41 -14.52 17.59 6.24
C ALA A 41 -13.98 19.03 6.10
N GLY A 42 -13.41 19.33 4.94
CA GLY A 42 -13.03 20.68 4.51
C GLY A 42 -14.22 21.48 4.02
N LEU A 43 -14.07 22.81 4.03
CA LEU A 43 -14.99 23.75 3.37
C LEU A 43 -14.13 24.75 2.59
N VAL A 44 -14.41 24.89 1.30
CA VAL A 44 -13.80 25.87 0.41
C VAL A 44 -14.88 26.83 -0.07
N MET A 45 -14.66 28.11 0.17
CA MET A 45 -15.50 29.20 -0.30
C MET A 45 -14.85 29.78 -1.56
N LEU A 46 -15.61 29.92 -2.64
CA LEU A 46 -15.14 30.44 -3.92
C LEU A 46 -15.82 31.79 -4.22
N PRO A 47 -15.14 32.74 -4.88
CA PRO A 47 -15.69 34.07 -5.17
C PRO A 47 -16.70 34.05 -6.34
N CYS A 48 -17.71 33.18 -6.27
CA CYS A 48 -18.76 32.99 -7.27
C CYS A 48 -20.15 32.92 -6.62
N GLN A 49 -21.18 32.87 -7.46
CA GLN A 49 -22.56 32.64 -7.03
C GLN A 49 -22.87 31.13 -7.00
N HIS A 50 -23.69 30.63 -7.90
CA HIS A 50 -24.33 29.32 -7.75
C HIS A 50 -23.64 28.20 -8.54
N ILE A 51 -22.87 28.51 -9.59
CA ILE A 51 -22.34 27.54 -10.55
C ILE A 51 -20.80 27.65 -10.61
N PRO A 52 -20.06 27.20 -9.57
CA PRO A 52 -18.61 27.37 -9.51
C PRO A 52 -17.84 26.74 -10.66
N ASN A 53 -18.37 25.67 -11.28
CA ASN A 53 -17.74 25.02 -12.43
C ASN A 53 -17.80 25.85 -13.71
N TYR A 54 -18.67 26.87 -13.77
CA TYR A 54 -18.77 27.81 -14.87
C TYR A 54 -18.15 29.16 -14.51
N GLU A 55 -18.43 29.66 -13.31
CA GLU A 55 -18.01 30.99 -12.85
C GLU A 55 -16.54 31.03 -12.44
N GLU A 56 -16.08 30.01 -11.72
CA GLU A 56 -14.72 29.92 -11.17
C GLU A 56 -14.07 28.56 -11.43
N PRO A 57 -13.97 28.13 -12.71
CA PRO A 57 -13.57 26.77 -13.07
C PRO A 57 -12.16 26.42 -12.58
N ALA A 58 -11.23 27.37 -12.59
CA ALA A 58 -9.86 27.16 -12.12
C ALA A 58 -9.81 26.96 -10.60
N ALA A 59 -10.54 27.77 -9.84
CA ALA A 59 -10.57 27.68 -8.39
C ALA A 59 -11.29 26.41 -7.92
N LEU A 60 -12.37 26.02 -8.60
CA LEU A 60 -13.03 24.73 -8.35
C LEU A 60 -12.07 23.56 -8.62
N ALA A 61 -11.40 23.55 -9.78
CA ALA A 61 -10.44 22.50 -10.12
C ALA A 61 -9.31 22.41 -9.09
N GLN A 62 -8.78 23.55 -8.62
CA GLN A 62 -7.76 23.59 -7.58
C GLN A 62 -8.25 23.01 -6.26
N ALA A 63 -9.48 23.34 -5.84
CA ALA A 63 -10.10 22.79 -4.64
C ALA A 63 -10.30 21.26 -4.73
N MET A 64 -10.68 20.76 -5.90
CA MET A 64 -10.80 19.32 -6.16
C MET A 64 -9.44 18.62 -6.11
N LEU A 65 -8.41 19.17 -6.76
CA LEU A 65 -7.05 18.62 -6.72
C LEU A 65 -6.49 18.61 -5.29
N ALA A 66 -6.67 19.70 -4.54
CA ALA A 66 -6.26 19.76 -3.14
C ALA A 66 -6.95 18.71 -2.27
N HIS A 67 -8.23 18.41 -2.51
CA HIS A 67 -8.92 17.32 -1.83
C HIS A 67 -8.27 15.97 -2.13
N LEU A 68 -7.99 15.68 -3.41
CA LEU A 68 -7.37 14.43 -3.85
C LEU A 68 -5.95 14.27 -3.30
N ASP A 69 -5.15 15.33 -3.32
CA ASP A 69 -3.79 15.35 -2.76
C ASP A 69 -3.80 15.09 -1.25
N ALA A 70 -4.79 15.64 -0.53
CA ALA A 70 -4.96 15.36 0.90
C ALA A 70 -5.39 13.90 1.18
N GLN A 71 -5.93 13.19 0.18
CA GLN A 71 -6.23 11.75 0.29
C GLN A 71 -5.06 10.87 -0.16
N ALA A 72 -4.10 11.42 -0.89
CA ALA A 72 -2.90 10.69 -1.27
C ALA A 72 -1.98 10.53 -0.05
N GLU A 73 -1.54 9.30 0.22
CA GLU A 73 -0.59 9.06 1.29
C GLU A 73 0.74 9.77 0.96
N ALA A 74 1.21 10.62 1.87
CA ALA A 74 2.38 11.44 1.63
C ALA A 74 3.60 10.56 1.29
N PRO A 75 4.45 10.95 0.32
CA PRO A 75 5.62 10.15 -0.08
C PRO A 75 6.55 9.79 1.09
N ALA A 76 6.72 10.70 2.05
CA ALA A 76 7.50 10.47 3.26
C ALA A 76 6.87 9.40 4.18
N ASN A 77 5.54 9.37 4.29
CA ASN A 77 4.83 8.35 5.07
C ASN A 77 4.99 6.97 4.42
N LEU A 78 4.86 6.89 3.09
CA LEU A 78 5.08 5.65 2.34
C LEU A 78 6.51 5.14 2.47
N LEU A 79 7.50 6.03 2.41
CA LEU A 79 8.89 5.64 2.61
C LEU A 79 9.12 5.08 4.02
N ARG A 80 8.64 5.77 5.05
CA ARG A 80 8.75 5.31 6.45
C ARG A 80 8.04 3.97 6.66
N ALA A 81 6.78 3.87 6.26
CA ALA A 81 6.00 2.63 6.36
C ALA A 81 6.66 1.49 5.57
N GLY A 82 7.22 1.80 4.40
CA GLY A 82 7.97 0.86 3.59
C GLY A 82 9.23 0.35 4.28
N GLN A 83 9.99 1.23 4.94
CA GLN A 83 11.16 0.82 5.73
C GLN A 83 10.77 -0.09 6.90
N GLU A 84 9.72 0.24 7.63
CA GLU A 84 9.20 -0.56 8.75
C GLU A 84 8.78 -1.95 8.28
N VAL A 85 7.96 -2.03 7.23
CA VAL A 85 7.49 -3.32 6.68
C VAL A 85 8.64 -4.12 6.10
N ARG A 86 9.56 -3.49 5.36
CA ARG A 86 10.73 -4.16 4.78
C ARG A 86 11.61 -4.81 5.87
N LYS A 87 11.84 -4.11 6.98
CA LYS A 87 12.55 -4.67 8.14
C LYS A 87 11.76 -5.80 8.80
N ALA A 88 10.46 -5.63 8.94
CA ALA A 88 9.59 -6.65 9.54
C ALA A 88 9.50 -7.93 8.69
N VAL A 89 9.73 -7.85 7.37
CA VAL A 89 9.70 -9.01 6.46
C VAL A 89 11.10 -9.60 6.26
N LEU A 90 12.09 -8.80 5.87
CA LEU A 90 13.43 -9.31 5.54
C LEU A 90 14.37 -9.43 6.74
N GLY A 91 13.97 -8.89 7.88
CA GLY A 91 14.78 -8.80 9.10
C GLY A 91 15.65 -7.54 9.14
N GLU A 92 15.73 -6.93 10.32
CA GLU A 92 16.43 -5.65 10.51
C GLU A 92 17.90 -5.71 10.13
N ALA A 93 18.62 -6.75 10.55
CA ALA A 93 20.04 -6.92 10.24
C ALA A 93 20.31 -7.02 8.73
N HIS A 94 19.42 -7.68 7.98
CA HIS A 94 19.54 -7.76 6.52
C HIS A 94 19.37 -6.37 5.88
N VAL A 95 18.31 -5.65 6.27
CA VAL A 95 18.03 -4.32 5.72
C VAL A 95 19.12 -3.31 6.09
N ALA A 96 19.67 -3.39 7.30
CA ALA A 96 20.78 -2.55 7.73
C ALA A 96 22.03 -2.77 6.87
N ARG A 97 22.41 -4.04 6.62
CA ARG A 97 23.53 -4.36 5.72
C ARG A 97 23.29 -3.86 4.29
N ALA A 98 22.10 -4.09 3.74
CA ALA A 98 21.75 -3.62 2.40
C ALA A 98 21.80 -2.09 2.30
N SER A 99 21.35 -1.37 3.33
CA SER A 99 21.37 0.09 3.37
C SER A 99 22.80 0.65 3.50
N ALA A 100 23.65 -0.01 4.28
CA ALA A 100 25.06 0.37 4.42
C ALA A 100 25.87 0.15 3.14
N ALA A 101 25.50 -0.85 2.34
CA ALA A 101 26.11 -1.12 1.03
C ALA A 101 25.58 -0.21 -0.09
N ALA A 102 24.58 0.65 0.16
CA ALA A 102 23.90 1.42 -0.86
C ALA A 102 24.79 2.53 -1.46
N THR A 103 24.92 2.50 -2.78
CA THR A 103 25.71 3.43 -3.58
C THR A 103 24.84 4.51 -4.22
N ALA A 104 25.45 5.53 -4.83
CA ALA A 104 24.69 6.52 -5.60
C ALA A 104 23.91 5.88 -6.78
N LEU A 105 24.39 4.75 -7.30
CA LEU A 105 23.76 4.03 -8.41
C LEU A 105 22.43 3.38 -7.99
N ASP A 106 22.41 2.70 -6.84
CA ASP A 106 21.25 1.92 -6.39
C ASP A 106 20.26 2.71 -5.51
N ARG A 107 20.68 3.83 -4.90
CA ARG A 107 19.81 4.63 -4.00
C ARG A 107 18.46 5.01 -4.59
N PRO A 108 18.36 5.54 -5.84
CA PRO A 108 17.06 5.86 -6.42
C PRO A 108 16.16 4.63 -6.56
N PHE A 109 16.75 3.48 -6.90
CA PHE A 109 16.02 2.23 -7.00
C PHE A 109 15.58 1.72 -5.61
N GLN A 110 16.45 1.81 -4.60
CA GLN A 110 16.13 1.47 -3.21
C GLN A 110 14.99 2.34 -2.65
N ASP A 111 14.98 3.65 -2.93
CA ASP A 111 13.87 4.55 -2.56
C ASP A 111 12.58 4.12 -3.27
N TYR A 112 12.65 3.89 -4.59
CA TYR A 112 11.50 3.45 -5.39
C TYR A 112 10.87 2.16 -4.84
N ILE A 113 11.65 1.10 -4.61
CA ILE A 113 11.11 -0.17 -4.12
C ILE A 113 10.61 -0.04 -2.67
N THR A 114 11.30 0.75 -1.84
CA THR A 114 10.89 0.96 -0.44
C THR A 114 9.56 1.69 -0.37
N ARG A 115 9.39 2.76 -1.15
CA ARG A 115 8.14 3.52 -1.17
C ARG A 115 6.99 2.75 -1.81
N ASN A 116 7.21 2.19 -3.00
CA ASN A 116 6.10 1.68 -3.82
C ASN A 116 5.80 0.21 -3.49
N VAL A 117 6.81 -0.65 -3.39
CA VAL A 117 6.55 -2.08 -3.10
C VAL A 117 6.24 -2.24 -1.62
N TRP A 118 7.18 -1.88 -0.76
CA TRP A 118 7.01 -2.09 0.69
C TRP A 118 5.99 -1.11 1.29
N GLY A 119 6.05 0.16 0.92
CA GLY A 119 5.22 1.24 1.48
C GLY A 119 3.80 1.31 0.93
N GLN A 120 3.55 1.01 -0.35
CA GLN A 120 2.19 1.04 -0.91
C GLN A 120 1.55 -0.34 -1.04
N ILE A 121 2.28 -1.39 -1.42
CA ILE A 121 1.64 -2.70 -1.69
C ILE A 121 1.56 -3.56 -0.43
N TRP A 122 2.65 -3.68 0.31
CA TRP A 122 2.71 -4.55 1.49
C TRP A 122 1.99 -3.99 2.73
N THR A 123 1.71 -2.70 2.76
CA THR A 123 0.93 -2.02 3.84
C THR A 123 -0.58 -2.13 3.64
N ARG A 124 -1.07 -2.54 2.45
CA ARG A 124 -2.51 -2.59 2.17
C ARG A 124 -3.21 -3.64 3.03
N PRO A 125 -4.38 -3.31 3.62
CA PRO A 125 -5.05 -4.16 4.60
C PRO A 125 -5.76 -5.38 3.99
N GLY A 126 -5.92 -5.43 2.66
CA GLY A 126 -6.71 -6.46 1.99
C GLY A 126 -6.14 -7.89 2.06
N LEU A 127 -4.84 -8.06 2.33
CA LEU A 127 -4.22 -9.36 2.54
C LEU A 127 -3.26 -9.30 3.74
N PRO A 128 -3.33 -10.28 4.66
CA PRO A 128 -2.34 -10.44 5.72
C PRO A 128 -0.93 -10.61 5.15
N ARG A 129 0.06 -10.19 5.94
CA ARG A 129 1.49 -10.27 5.56
C ARG A 129 1.94 -11.70 5.24
N HIS A 130 1.48 -12.67 6.02
CA HIS A 130 1.72 -14.09 5.80
C HIS A 130 1.24 -14.53 4.40
N THR A 131 -0.02 -14.24 4.06
CA THR A 131 -0.58 -14.56 2.74
C THR A 131 0.18 -13.88 1.60
N ARG A 132 0.60 -12.62 1.77
CA ARG A 132 1.45 -11.93 0.78
C ARG A 132 2.79 -12.66 0.58
N SER A 133 3.40 -13.14 1.66
CA SER A 133 4.65 -13.91 1.60
C SER A 133 4.47 -15.20 0.79
N LEU A 134 3.39 -15.96 0.99
CA LEU A 134 3.08 -17.16 0.21
C LEU A 134 2.94 -16.85 -1.28
N LEU A 135 2.21 -15.78 -1.62
CA LEU A 135 2.03 -15.35 -3.01
C LEU A 135 3.36 -14.92 -3.65
N THR A 136 4.20 -14.18 -2.91
CA THR A 136 5.54 -13.80 -3.39
C THR A 136 6.40 -15.02 -3.65
N LEU A 137 6.43 -16.00 -2.74
CA LEU A 137 7.15 -17.26 -2.92
C LEU A 137 6.67 -18.02 -4.16
N ALA A 138 5.35 -18.13 -4.34
CA ALA A 138 4.74 -18.77 -5.50
C ALA A 138 5.17 -18.08 -6.81
N MET A 139 5.08 -16.74 -6.87
CA MET A 139 5.45 -15.97 -8.05
C MET A 139 6.95 -16.03 -8.35
N MET A 140 7.82 -15.91 -7.34
CA MET A 140 9.27 -15.97 -7.57
C MET A 140 9.72 -17.36 -8.02
N ALA A 141 9.11 -18.42 -7.47
CA ALA A 141 9.33 -19.79 -7.94
C ALA A 141 8.85 -19.95 -9.38
N ALA A 142 7.59 -19.62 -9.68
CA ALA A 142 7.00 -19.77 -11.01
C ALA A 142 7.74 -18.97 -12.11
N LEU A 143 8.28 -17.79 -11.77
CA LEU A 143 9.04 -16.93 -12.69
C LEU A 143 10.54 -17.25 -12.76
N ALA A 144 10.99 -18.31 -12.07
CA ALA A 144 12.40 -18.70 -11.96
C ALA A 144 13.33 -17.56 -11.49
N ARG A 145 12.84 -16.70 -10.57
CA ARG A 145 13.64 -15.63 -9.93
C ARG A 145 14.29 -16.17 -8.66
N HIS A 146 15.29 -17.04 -8.86
CA HIS A 146 15.84 -17.90 -7.80
C HIS A 146 16.47 -17.14 -6.62
N GLU A 147 17.21 -16.06 -6.87
CA GLU A 147 17.84 -15.28 -5.80
C GLU A 147 16.80 -14.60 -4.89
N GLU A 148 15.78 -13.99 -5.50
CA GLU A 148 14.64 -13.41 -4.80
C GLU A 148 13.79 -14.47 -4.09
N PHE A 149 13.60 -15.64 -4.72
CA PHE A 149 12.94 -16.77 -4.07
C PHE A 149 13.67 -17.18 -2.80
N VAL A 150 14.99 -17.38 -2.86
CA VAL A 150 15.81 -17.76 -1.68
C VAL A 150 15.77 -16.67 -0.61
N LEU A 151 15.84 -15.39 -0.98
CA LEU A 151 15.67 -14.28 -0.05
C LEU A 151 14.33 -14.37 0.68
N HIS A 152 13.24 -14.62 -0.04
CA HIS A 152 11.90 -14.73 0.54
C HIS A 152 11.67 -16.03 1.32
N VAL A 153 12.37 -17.13 0.99
CA VAL A 153 12.39 -18.34 1.84
C VAL A 153 13.05 -18.02 3.18
N LYS A 154 14.17 -17.28 3.18
CA LYS A 154 14.83 -16.87 4.43
C LYS A 154 13.97 -15.92 5.27
N ALA A 155 13.13 -15.11 4.62
CA ALA A 155 12.18 -14.21 5.27
C ALA A 155 11.00 -14.94 5.94
N THR A 156 10.81 -16.24 5.69
CA THR A 156 9.69 -17.03 6.28
C THR A 156 9.72 -17.02 7.81
N ARG A 157 10.91 -17.00 8.43
CA ARG A 157 11.08 -16.87 9.89
C ARG A 157 10.47 -15.59 10.46
N GLN A 158 10.37 -14.52 9.65
CA GLN A 158 9.72 -13.27 10.02
C GLN A 158 8.22 -13.26 9.69
N THR A 159 7.84 -13.84 8.54
CA THR A 159 6.46 -13.78 8.05
C THR A 159 5.55 -14.87 8.64
N GLY A 160 6.14 -15.88 9.29
CA GLY A 160 5.45 -16.99 9.91
C GLY A 160 5.00 -18.08 8.91
N VAL A 161 5.46 -18.01 7.67
CA VAL A 161 5.21 -19.07 6.68
C VAL A 161 5.97 -20.32 7.09
N THR A 162 5.29 -21.46 7.20
CA THR A 162 5.94 -22.71 7.59
C THR A 162 6.53 -23.47 6.40
N PRO A 163 7.48 -24.40 6.61
CA PRO A 163 7.95 -25.30 5.55
C PRO A 163 6.83 -26.10 4.89
N GLU A 164 5.80 -26.50 5.65
CA GLU A 164 4.63 -27.23 5.15
C GLU A 164 3.80 -26.34 4.22
N GLU A 165 3.55 -25.10 4.59
CA GLU A 165 2.83 -24.15 3.72
C GLU A 165 3.61 -23.84 2.44
N LEU A 166 4.95 -23.70 2.53
CA LEU A 166 5.79 -23.54 1.35
C LEU A 166 5.73 -24.79 0.46
N SER A 167 5.68 -25.99 1.04
CA SER A 167 5.50 -27.24 0.28
C SER A 167 4.19 -27.22 -0.52
N GLU A 168 3.07 -26.83 0.09
CA GLU A 168 1.77 -26.69 -0.59
C GLU A 168 1.83 -25.66 -1.74
N VAL A 169 2.49 -24.53 -1.51
CA VAL A 169 2.73 -23.53 -2.56
C VAL A 169 3.51 -24.13 -3.73
N LEU A 170 4.56 -24.92 -3.46
CA LEU A 170 5.36 -25.52 -4.53
C LEU A 170 4.62 -26.64 -5.28
N LEU A 171 3.70 -27.35 -4.64
CA LEU A 171 2.77 -28.26 -5.33
C LEU A 171 1.90 -27.50 -6.33
N GLN A 172 1.33 -26.37 -5.91
CA GLN A 172 0.54 -25.48 -6.78
C GLN A 172 1.39 -24.94 -7.94
N VAL A 173 2.63 -24.51 -7.67
CA VAL A 173 3.58 -24.09 -8.72
C VAL A 173 3.86 -25.25 -9.68
N GLY A 174 4.04 -26.47 -9.20
CA GLY A 174 4.26 -27.65 -10.05
C GLY A 174 3.08 -27.91 -10.99
N ALA A 175 1.85 -27.75 -10.49
CA ALA A 175 0.63 -27.94 -11.27
C ALA A 175 0.42 -26.89 -12.36
N TYR A 176 0.72 -25.62 -12.08
CA TYR A 176 0.38 -24.50 -12.98
C TYR A 176 1.55 -23.89 -13.75
N ALA A 177 2.78 -23.98 -13.22
CA ALA A 177 3.99 -23.46 -13.85
C ALA A 177 4.96 -24.58 -14.29
N GLY A 178 4.64 -25.84 -13.98
CA GLY A 178 5.37 -27.02 -14.41
C GLY A 178 6.27 -27.60 -13.34
N VAL A 179 6.28 -28.94 -13.26
CA VAL A 179 7.06 -29.73 -12.30
C VAL A 179 8.57 -29.40 -12.31
N PRO A 180 9.25 -29.16 -13.45
CA PRO A 180 10.68 -28.81 -13.44
C PRO A 180 10.99 -27.51 -12.67
N VAL A 181 10.12 -26.51 -12.76
CA VAL A 181 10.28 -25.23 -12.04
C VAL A 181 10.10 -25.44 -10.54
N ALA A 182 9.06 -26.18 -10.15
CA ALA A 182 8.81 -26.52 -8.74
C ALA A 182 9.93 -27.36 -8.14
N ASN A 183 10.46 -28.35 -8.87
CA ASN A 183 11.60 -29.17 -8.41
C ASN A 183 12.83 -28.32 -8.13
N HIS A 184 13.13 -27.35 -9.00
CA HIS A 184 14.25 -26.45 -8.78
C HIS A 184 14.03 -25.54 -7.57
N ALA A 185 12.85 -24.93 -7.44
CA ALA A 185 12.49 -24.11 -6.29
C ALA A 185 12.55 -24.91 -4.97
N LEU A 186 12.07 -26.15 -4.97
CA LEU A 186 12.13 -27.04 -3.80
C LEU A 186 13.58 -27.33 -3.38
N LYS A 187 14.48 -27.58 -4.34
CA LYS A 187 15.91 -27.76 -4.06
C LYS A 187 16.49 -26.52 -3.36
N LEU A 188 16.20 -25.33 -3.88
CA LEU A 188 16.68 -24.06 -3.31
C LEU A 188 16.09 -23.79 -1.92
N ALA A 189 14.80 -24.11 -1.71
CA ALA A 189 14.15 -23.96 -0.42
C ALA A 189 14.82 -24.84 0.65
N LYS A 190 15.12 -26.11 0.33
CA LYS A 190 15.83 -27.03 1.23
C LYS A 190 17.21 -26.50 1.60
N GLN A 191 17.96 -25.97 0.63
CA GLN A 191 19.27 -25.37 0.89
C GLN A 191 19.16 -24.14 1.79
N ALA A 192 18.19 -23.26 1.52
CA ALA A 192 17.97 -22.06 2.32
C ALA A 192 17.61 -22.40 3.78
N PHE A 193 16.77 -23.41 4.02
CA PHE A 193 16.44 -23.85 5.38
C PHE A 193 17.66 -24.45 6.10
N GLN A 194 18.48 -25.26 5.42
CA GLN A 194 19.72 -25.78 6.02
C GLN A 194 20.69 -24.66 6.42
N GLU A 195 20.82 -23.63 5.57
CA GLU A 195 21.65 -22.46 5.89
C GLU A 195 21.10 -21.65 7.08
N MET A 196 19.76 -21.59 7.23
CA MET A 196 19.13 -20.91 8.37
C MET A 196 19.36 -21.67 9.67
N GLU A 197 19.15 -22.99 9.68
CA GLU A 197 19.40 -23.86 10.84
C GLU A 197 20.87 -23.79 11.27
N ALA A 198 21.80 -23.83 10.32
CA ALA A 198 23.24 -23.74 10.60
C ALA A 198 23.69 -22.37 11.16
N ALA A 199 22.92 -21.31 10.92
CA ALA A 199 23.22 -19.98 11.48
C ALA A 199 22.62 -19.76 12.88
N GLU A 200 21.77 -20.67 13.35
CA GLU A 200 21.11 -20.63 14.66
C GLU A 200 21.81 -21.52 15.71
N GLY A 201 22.58 -22.52 15.27
CA GLY A 201 23.44 -23.37 16.12
C GLY A 201 24.83 -22.79 16.36
#